data_AF-A0A9E3PP11-F1
#
_entry.id   AF-A0A9E3PP11-F1
#
_cell.length_a   1.000
_cell.length_b   1.000
_cell.length_c   1.000
_cell.angle_alpha   90.00
_cell.angle_beta   90.00
_cell.angle_gamma   90.00
#
_symmetry.space_group_name_H-M   'P 1'
#
loop_
_entity.id
_entity.type
_entity.pdbx_description
1 polymer ?
#
loop_
_entity_poly.entity_id
_entity_poly.type
_entity_poly.pdbx_seq_one_letter_code
_entity_poly.pdbx_strand_id
1 'polypeptide(L)'
;MIAEAEDRFIDLRPEPDDLRGQADRTLRLRRLGKLGDMELATEHAPGVWELSDRLEPTLRELGERGDIIRTMQQALRAEGAERDPMTFQIHDAAPAAPIVGRVIDKHLSDELGETLTLVVDGVDGRTHHISGIDPTRVEDARIGSVIEIGPPDSTGRPSDRAIAGLAEDGIYRPSRHLEQARFDGHVPNGDYEGFVDAHVRRLEALRRAGIAERIDADQWHIPSDFEARAAAHDAGRNGRANIRILSTFDLERQIGSDGATWLDRRLVSTDTSDLSPAGFGAQVREAMDRRRDHHVDQGDAARQPDGRIAYRRNLIATLREREVARAGEELAAKKSLPFRMAADGETVTGAFTGTAQLSSGKFAIVEKSHEFTLVPWRPVIDRQLGREVMGVVQGGSVSWQLGRQRGLGI
;
A
#
# COMPACT_ATOMS: atom_id res chain seq x y z
N MET A 1 27.98 -28.28 -14.50
CA MET A 1 28.46 -28.24 -13.11
C MET A 1 27.49 -28.97 -12.20
N ILE A 2 26.29 -28.45 -11.88
CA ILE A 2 25.36 -29.19 -10.98
C ILE A 2 24.94 -30.55 -11.59
N ALA A 3 24.58 -30.58 -12.87
CA ALA A 3 24.24 -31.81 -13.58
C ALA A 3 25.42 -32.79 -13.78
N GLU A 4 26.65 -32.36 -13.48
CA GLU A 4 27.89 -33.15 -13.62
C GLU A 4 28.49 -33.49 -12.24
N ALA A 5 27.88 -33.02 -11.14
CA ALA A 5 28.35 -33.28 -9.80
C ALA A 5 27.83 -34.64 -9.32
N GLU A 6 28.74 -35.55 -8.98
CA GLU A 6 28.40 -36.83 -8.35
C GLU A 6 28.50 -36.67 -6.84
N ASP A 7 27.42 -36.95 -6.10
CA ASP A 7 27.33 -36.75 -4.64
C ASP A 7 27.80 -35.35 -4.18
N ARG A 8 27.50 -34.33 -5.00
CA ARG A 8 27.90 -32.91 -4.85
C ARG A 8 29.38 -32.60 -5.13
N PHE A 9 30.17 -33.59 -5.52
CA PHE A 9 31.57 -33.39 -5.89
C PHE A 9 31.72 -33.14 -7.38
N ILE A 10 32.57 -32.18 -7.73
CA ILE A 10 33.03 -31.93 -9.09
C ILE A 10 34.53 -32.18 -9.13
N ASP A 11 34.96 -33.14 -9.93
CA ASP A 11 36.37 -33.39 -10.21
C ASP A 11 36.79 -32.66 -11.49
N LEU A 12 37.72 -31.71 -11.34
CA LEU A 12 38.34 -30.96 -12.42
C LEU A 12 39.85 -31.22 -12.47
N ARG A 13 40.34 -32.38 -12.03
CA ARG A 13 41.76 -32.72 -12.23
C ARG A 13 42.09 -32.84 -13.73
N PRO A 14 43.28 -32.41 -14.17
CA PRO A 14 43.62 -32.37 -15.60
C PRO A 14 43.79 -33.78 -16.17
N GLU A 15 43.10 -34.09 -17.27
CA GLU A 15 43.37 -35.28 -18.07
C GLU A 15 44.43 -34.98 -19.17
N PRO A 16 45.39 -35.89 -19.41
CA PRO A 16 46.58 -35.60 -20.22
C PRO A 16 46.33 -35.34 -21.72
N ASP A 17 45.14 -35.64 -22.28
CA ASP A 17 44.87 -35.55 -23.73
C ASP A 17 43.74 -34.59 -24.17
N ASP A 18 43.15 -33.78 -23.27
CA ASP A 18 42.05 -32.85 -23.63
C ASP A 18 42.46 -31.37 -23.60
N LEU A 19 43.08 -30.90 -24.69
CA LEU A 19 43.46 -29.49 -24.88
C LEU A 19 42.24 -28.55 -25.02
N ARG A 20 41.07 -29.04 -25.46
CA ARG A 20 39.84 -28.23 -25.57
C ARG A 20 39.16 -28.06 -24.20
N GLY A 21 39.27 -29.06 -23.33
CA GLY A 21 38.82 -29.01 -21.94
C GLY A 21 39.62 -28.08 -21.03
N GLN A 22 40.86 -27.71 -21.38
CA GLN A 22 41.70 -26.83 -20.54
C GLN A 22 41.20 -25.39 -20.42
N ALA A 23 40.66 -24.82 -21.52
CA ALA A 23 40.07 -23.48 -21.50
C ALA A 23 38.75 -23.46 -20.69
N ASP A 24 37.92 -24.48 -20.86
CA ASP A 24 36.68 -24.68 -20.10
C ASP A 24 36.97 -24.90 -18.61
N ARG A 25 38.01 -25.68 -18.29
CA ARG A 25 38.51 -25.92 -16.92
C ARG A 25 38.91 -24.63 -16.20
N THR A 26 39.62 -23.73 -16.87
CA THR A 26 40.04 -22.45 -16.25
C THR A 26 38.84 -21.59 -15.88
N LEU A 27 37.80 -21.54 -16.73
CA LEU A 27 36.56 -20.82 -16.44
C LEU A 27 35.78 -21.48 -15.30
N ARG A 28 35.69 -22.81 -15.29
CA ARG A 28 35.05 -23.59 -14.23
C ARG A 28 35.73 -23.40 -12.88
N LEU A 29 37.06 -23.45 -12.82
CA LEU A 29 37.82 -23.17 -11.59
C LEU A 29 37.63 -21.74 -11.10
N ARG A 30 37.58 -20.74 -12.00
CA ARG A 30 37.23 -19.35 -11.61
C ARG A 30 35.82 -19.25 -11.05
N ARG A 31 34.86 -19.93 -11.66
CA ARG A 31 33.47 -19.97 -11.17
C ARG A 31 33.39 -20.67 -9.81
N LEU A 32 34.08 -21.78 -9.61
CA LEU A 32 34.15 -22.48 -8.32
C LEU A 32 34.86 -21.65 -7.26
N GLY A 33 35.92 -20.93 -7.60
CA GLY A 33 36.55 -19.95 -6.71
C GLY A 33 35.57 -18.86 -6.29
N LYS A 34 34.77 -18.33 -7.23
CA LYS A 34 33.72 -17.35 -6.91
C LYS A 34 32.63 -17.92 -6.01
N LEU A 35 32.23 -19.19 -6.21
CA LEU A 35 31.32 -19.89 -5.32
C LEU A 35 31.95 -20.16 -3.95
N GLY A 36 33.26 -20.38 -3.91
CA GLY A 36 34.06 -20.52 -2.69
C GLY A 36 34.09 -19.26 -1.84
N ASP A 37 34.27 -18.08 -2.46
CA ASP A 37 34.14 -16.78 -1.79
C ASP A 37 32.77 -16.57 -1.13
N MET A 38 31.75 -17.31 -1.58
CA MET A 38 30.37 -17.26 -1.09
C MET A 38 30.01 -18.44 -0.17
N GLU A 39 30.98 -19.29 0.18
CA GLU A 39 30.78 -20.52 0.97
C GLU A 39 29.77 -21.50 0.32
N LEU A 40 29.61 -21.43 -1.01
CA LEU A 40 28.74 -22.29 -1.80
C LEU A 40 29.50 -23.44 -2.48
N ALA A 41 30.82 -23.39 -2.49
CA ALA A 41 31.71 -24.47 -2.90
C ALA A 41 32.93 -24.53 -1.98
N THR A 42 33.51 -25.70 -1.78
CA THR A 42 34.73 -25.86 -0.98
C THR A 42 35.69 -26.78 -1.71
N GLU A 43 36.95 -26.39 -1.81
CA GLU A 43 37.98 -27.26 -2.37
C GLU A 43 38.34 -28.33 -1.34
N HIS A 44 37.87 -29.55 -1.55
CA HIS A 44 38.12 -30.68 -0.66
C HIS A 44 39.51 -31.26 -0.89
N ALA A 45 39.96 -31.26 -2.14
CA ALA A 45 41.31 -31.62 -2.57
C ALA A 45 41.68 -30.83 -3.83
N PRO A 46 42.97 -30.70 -4.21
CA PRO A 46 43.36 -29.94 -5.40
C PRO A 46 42.60 -30.38 -6.67
N GLY A 47 41.76 -29.48 -7.19
CA GLY A 47 40.92 -29.74 -8.36
C GLY A 47 39.64 -30.54 -8.10
N VAL A 48 39.34 -30.91 -6.85
CA VAL A 48 38.10 -31.59 -6.44
C VAL A 48 37.32 -30.68 -5.50
N TRP A 49 36.13 -30.29 -5.95
CA TRP A 49 35.31 -29.31 -5.27
C TRP A 49 34.01 -29.92 -4.80
N GLU A 50 33.64 -29.66 -3.56
CA GLU A 50 32.35 -30.02 -2.98
C GLU A 50 31.40 -28.82 -3.08
N LEU A 51 30.21 -29.04 -3.62
CA LEU A 51 29.15 -28.03 -3.72
C LEU A 51 28.26 -28.08 -2.47
N SER A 52 27.87 -26.90 -1.98
CA SER A 52 26.94 -26.77 -0.87
C SER A 52 25.51 -27.20 -1.24
N ASP A 53 24.78 -27.81 -0.31
CA ASP A 53 23.34 -28.11 -0.48
C ASP A 53 22.48 -26.84 -0.69
N ARG A 54 23.01 -25.68 -0.29
CA ARG A 54 22.35 -24.38 -0.45
C ARG A 54 22.70 -23.69 -1.76
N LEU A 55 23.56 -24.29 -2.60
CA LEU A 55 24.03 -23.67 -3.85
C LEU A 55 22.86 -23.22 -4.74
N GLU A 56 21.94 -24.13 -5.07
CA GLU A 56 20.82 -23.81 -5.96
C GLU A 56 19.87 -22.76 -5.36
N PRO A 57 19.36 -22.91 -4.12
CA PRO A 57 18.54 -21.87 -3.49
C PRO A 57 19.21 -20.50 -3.46
N THR A 58 20.49 -20.42 -3.06
CA THR A 58 21.20 -19.15 -2.93
C THR A 58 21.46 -18.50 -4.29
N LEU A 59 21.87 -19.27 -5.31
CA LEU A 59 22.07 -18.71 -6.65
C LEU A 59 20.76 -18.25 -7.30
N ARG A 60 19.65 -18.95 -7.02
CA ARG A 60 18.31 -18.53 -7.46
C ARG A 60 17.92 -17.19 -6.82
N GLU A 61 18.04 -17.09 -5.50
CA GLU A 61 17.76 -15.85 -4.75
C GLU A 61 18.61 -14.67 -5.24
N LEU A 62 19.90 -14.90 -5.50
CA LEU A 62 20.79 -13.87 -6.06
C LEU A 62 20.40 -13.46 -7.49
N GLY A 63 19.96 -14.41 -8.31
CA GLY A 63 19.40 -14.15 -9.63
C GLY A 63 18.15 -13.28 -9.55
N GLU A 64 17.17 -13.69 -8.76
CA GLU A 64 15.92 -12.97 -8.51
C GLU A 64 16.19 -11.55 -7.99
N ARG A 65 17.07 -11.41 -7.00
CA ARG A 65 17.50 -10.10 -6.48
C ARG A 65 18.16 -9.25 -7.57
N GLY A 66 19.02 -9.85 -8.39
CA GLY A 66 19.65 -9.19 -9.52
C GLY A 66 18.65 -8.71 -10.57
N ASP A 67 17.57 -9.45 -10.79
CA ASP A 67 16.49 -9.11 -11.72
C ASP A 67 15.67 -7.92 -11.19
N ILE A 68 15.31 -7.96 -9.91
CA ILE A 68 14.64 -6.84 -9.20
C ILE A 68 15.47 -5.56 -9.29
N ILE A 69 16.79 -5.64 -9.03
CA ILE A 69 17.69 -4.48 -9.11
C ILE A 69 17.67 -3.87 -10.52
N ARG A 70 17.63 -4.70 -11.58
CA ARG A 70 17.53 -4.21 -12.95
C ARG A 70 16.20 -3.53 -13.24
N THR A 71 15.09 -4.08 -12.74
CA THR A 71 13.77 -3.43 -12.82
C THR A 71 13.79 -2.07 -12.12
N MET A 72 14.34 -1.97 -10.92
CA MET A 72 14.46 -0.70 -10.19
C MET A 72 15.32 0.33 -10.93
N GLN A 73 16.46 -0.09 -11.51
CA GLN A 73 17.29 0.79 -12.33
C GLN A 73 16.56 1.29 -13.59
N GLN A 74 15.79 0.42 -14.24
CA GLN A 74 15.01 0.77 -15.41
C GLN A 74 13.91 1.78 -15.06
N ALA A 75 13.18 1.56 -13.96
CA ALA A 75 12.16 2.48 -13.45
C ALA A 75 12.74 3.86 -13.16
N LEU A 76 13.89 3.93 -12.46
CA LEU A 76 14.56 5.20 -12.16
C LEU A 76 15.00 5.93 -13.44
N ARG A 77 15.57 5.20 -14.41
CA ARG A 77 15.99 5.79 -15.70
C ARG A 77 14.80 6.36 -16.49
N ALA A 78 13.64 5.72 -16.44
CA ALA A 78 12.43 6.23 -17.07
C ALA A 78 11.99 7.59 -16.48
N GLU A 79 12.24 7.80 -15.20
CA GLU A 79 12.03 9.07 -14.49
C GLU A 79 13.23 10.04 -14.58
N GLY A 80 14.23 9.73 -15.42
CA GLY A 80 15.42 10.57 -15.60
C GLY A 80 16.35 10.60 -14.38
N ALA A 81 16.24 9.61 -13.48
CA ALA A 81 17.03 9.51 -12.26
C ALA A 81 18.03 8.34 -12.32
N GLU A 82 19.14 8.48 -11.61
CA GLU A 82 20.05 7.39 -11.29
C GLU A 82 20.33 7.40 -9.78
N ARG A 83 20.49 6.20 -9.21
CA ARG A 83 20.72 5.99 -7.78
C ARG A 83 21.78 4.93 -7.60
N ASP A 84 22.53 5.06 -6.52
CA ASP A 84 23.44 4.02 -6.06
C ASP A 84 22.62 2.76 -5.71
N PRO A 85 22.93 1.58 -6.29
CA PRO A 85 22.27 0.32 -5.94
C PRO A 85 22.31 -0.01 -4.44
N MET A 86 23.26 0.53 -3.66
CA MET A 86 23.30 0.38 -2.21
C MET A 86 22.10 1.04 -1.50
N THR A 87 21.42 1.98 -2.15
CA THR A 87 20.21 2.63 -1.63
C THR A 87 18.93 1.83 -1.90
N PHE A 88 19.01 0.73 -2.64
CA PHE A 88 17.85 -0.10 -2.96
C PHE A 88 17.43 -0.95 -1.78
N GLN A 89 16.12 -1.01 -1.55
CA GLN A 89 15.50 -1.82 -0.50
C GLN A 89 14.43 -2.69 -1.16
N ILE A 90 14.55 -4.00 -0.97
CA ILE A 90 13.62 -4.98 -1.55
C ILE A 90 12.80 -5.53 -0.39
N HIS A 91 11.49 -5.43 -0.52
CA HIS A 91 10.51 -5.83 0.47
C HIS A 91 9.60 -6.91 -0.10
N ASP A 92 9.76 -8.14 0.40
CA ASP A 92 8.88 -9.27 0.08
C ASP A 92 7.67 -9.37 1.04
N ALA A 93 7.63 -8.47 2.03
CA ALA A 93 6.52 -8.31 2.98
C ALA A 93 6.30 -6.81 3.26
N ALA A 94 5.27 -6.48 4.04
CA ALA A 94 5.05 -5.10 4.46
C ALA A 94 6.26 -4.52 5.22
N PRO A 95 6.60 -3.24 4.97
CA PRO A 95 7.74 -2.61 5.61
C PRO A 95 7.48 -2.39 7.11
N ALA A 96 8.51 -2.56 7.93
CA ALA A 96 8.42 -2.38 9.38
C ALA A 96 8.17 -0.91 9.79
N ALA A 97 8.67 0.04 8.99
CA ALA A 97 8.46 1.47 9.16
C ALA A 97 7.74 2.05 7.94
N PRO A 98 6.91 3.09 8.11
CA PRO A 98 6.24 3.74 6.99
C PRO A 98 7.23 4.30 5.97
N ILE A 99 6.99 4.00 4.70
CA ILE A 99 7.73 4.51 3.55
C ILE A 99 6.83 5.50 2.83
N VAL A 100 7.25 6.76 2.76
CA VAL A 100 6.59 7.78 1.94
C VAL A 100 7.42 8.02 0.68
N GLY A 101 6.80 8.02 -0.48
CA GLY A 101 7.53 8.23 -1.73
C GLY A 101 6.65 8.34 -2.96
N ARG A 102 7.27 8.63 -4.10
CA ARG A 102 6.62 8.67 -5.40
C ARG A 102 6.67 7.29 -6.06
N VAL A 103 5.54 6.83 -6.59
CA VAL A 103 5.47 5.64 -7.43
C VAL A 103 6.18 5.92 -8.75
N ILE A 104 7.22 5.14 -9.05
CA ILE A 104 7.99 5.25 -10.30
C ILE A 104 7.80 4.03 -11.22
N ASP A 105 7.30 2.93 -10.68
CA ASP A 105 6.87 1.78 -11.48
C ASP A 105 5.73 1.02 -10.78
N LYS A 106 4.91 0.36 -11.59
CA LYS A 106 3.71 -0.38 -11.18
C LYS A 106 3.42 -1.48 -12.19
N HIS A 107 3.62 -2.74 -11.79
CA HIS A 107 3.39 -3.89 -12.67
C HIS A 107 2.80 -5.07 -11.91
N LEU A 108 2.11 -5.96 -12.63
CA LEU A 108 1.64 -7.24 -12.09
C LEU A 108 2.85 -8.18 -11.95
N SER A 109 2.81 -9.05 -10.94
CA SER A 109 3.98 -9.84 -10.54
C SER A 109 3.75 -11.34 -10.49
N ASP A 110 2.50 -11.78 -10.69
CA ASP A 110 2.13 -13.19 -10.81
C ASP A 110 1.37 -13.44 -12.11
N GLU A 111 1.47 -14.66 -12.63
CA GLU A 111 0.85 -15.08 -13.89
C GLU A 111 -0.69 -15.05 -13.84
N LEU A 112 -1.26 -15.01 -12.64
CA LEU A 112 -2.70 -14.89 -12.38
C LEU A 112 -3.16 -13.43 -12.20
N GLY A 113 -2.22 -12.48 -12.08
CA GLY A 113 -2.50 -11.05 -11.87
C GLY A 113 -3.14 -10.72 -10.53
N GLU A 114 -3.03 -11.59 -9.52
CA GLU A 114 -3.60 -11.40 -8.19
C GLU A 114 -2.76 -10.45 -7.33
N THR A 115 -1.50 -10.22 -7.71
CA THR A 115 -0.56 -9.37 -6.96
C THR A 115 0.16 -8.37 -7.85
N LEU A 116 0.38 -7.19 -7.27
CA LEU A 116 1.08 -6.09 -7.89
C LEU A 116 2.40 -5.85 -7.17
N THR A 117 3.41 -5.45 -7.93
CA THR A 117 4.64 -4.85 -7.40
C THR A 117 4.67 -3.37 -7.70
N LEU A 118 5.17 -2.61 -6.71
CA LEU A 118 5.46 -1.19 -6.84
C LEU A 118 6.94 -0.93 -6.65
N VAL A 119 7.46 0.01 -7.45
CA VAL A 119 8.74 0.65 -7.18
C VAL A 119 8.48 2.09 -6.76
N VAL A 120 9.04 2.49 -5.61
CA VAL A 120 8.81 3.78 -4.97
C VAL A 120 10.15 4.49 -4.73
N ASP A 121 10.31 5.71 -5.25
CA ASP A 121 11.42 6.61 -4.89
C ASP A 121 11.06 7.33 -3.59
N GLY A 122 11.72 6.95 -2.50
CA GLY A 122 11.41 7.33 -1.13
C GLY A 122 11.91 8.72 -0.75
N VAL A 123 11.17 9.41 0.11
CA VAL A 123 11.60 10.70 0.68
C VAL A 123 12.84 10.55 1.57
N ASP A 124 13.11 9.34 2.03
CA ASP A 124 14.31 8.93 2.78
C ASP A 124 15.56 8.79 1.88
N GLY A 125 15.41 9.01 0.57
CA GLY A 125 16.48 8.93 -0.42
C GLY A 125 16.80 7.50 -0.89
N ARG A 126 15.98 6.52 -0.50
CA ARG A 126 16.10 5.13 -0.92
C ARG A 126 15.08 4.80 -2.00
N THR A 127 15.36 3.78 -2.80
CA THR A 127 14.38 3.24 -3.76
C THR A 127 13.88 1.92 -3.21
N HIS A 128 12.56 1.78 -3.12
CA HIS A 128 11.93 0.61 -2.53
C HIS A 128 11.20 -0.19 -3.60
N HIS A 129 11.44 -1.50 -3.62
CA HIS A 129 10.65 -2.47 -4.37
C HIS A 129 9.76 -3.21 -3.39
N ILE A 130 8.45 -3.20 -3.60
CA ILE A 130 7.47 -3.83 -2.70
C ILE A 130 6.60 -4.78 -3.52
N SER A 131 6.67 -6.06 -3.17
CA SER A 131 5.87 -7.14 -3.80
C SER A 131 4.61 -7.45 -3.01
N GLY A 132 3.67 -8.20 -3.61
CA GLY A 132 2.52 -8.76 -2.90
C GLY A 132 1.42 -7.73 -2.56
N ILE A 133 1.32 -6.66 -3.35
CA ILE A 133 0.32 -5.61 -3.14
C ILE A 133 -1.00 -6.03 -3.77
N ASP A 134 -2.09 -5.88 -3.02
CA ASP A 134 -3.45 -6.03 -3.54
C ASP A 134 -3.75 -4.91 -4.57
N PRO A 135 -4.01 -5.25 -5.85
CA PRO A 135 -4.25 -4.24 -6.88
C PRO A 135 -5.36 -3.25 -6.55
N THR A 136 -6.39 -3.67 -5.80
CA THR A 136 -7.52 -2.79 -5.43
C THR A 136 -7.13 -1.69 -4.46
N ARG A 137 -6.04 -1.86 -3.68
CA ARG A 137 -5.55 -0.83 -2.73
C ARG A 137 -4.87 0.34 -3.42
N VAL A 138 -4.44 0.16 -4.65
CA VAL A 138 -3.63 1.13 -5.40
C VAL A 138 -4.20 1.38 -6.79
N GLU A 139 -5.47 1.10 -7.02
CA GLU A 139 -6.16 1.31 -8.30
C GLU A 139 -6.02 2.76 -8.79
N ASP A 140 -6.26 3.71 -7.88
CA ASP A 140 -6.17 5.15 -8.15
C ASP A 140 -4.72 5.68 -8.22
N ALA A 141 -3.73 4.91 -7.73
CA ALA A 141 -2.33 5.30 -7.77
C ALA A 141 -1.75 5.11 -9.19
N ARG A 142 -1.16 6.19 -9.70
CA ARG A 142 -0.47 6.25 -11.00
C ARG A 142 1.03 6.44 -10.78
N ILE A 143 1.84 6.20 -11.82
CA ILE A 143 3.22 6.69 -11.84
C ILE A 143 3.19 8.20 -11.59
N GLY A 144 4.05 8.69 -10.70
CA GLY A 144 4.05 10.07 -10.22
C GLY A 144 3.25 10.30 -8.93
N SER A 145 2.33 9.40 -8.56
CA SER A 145 1.56 9.53 -7.32
C SER A 145 2.45 9.42 -6.09
N VAL A 146 2.13 10.20 -5.05
CA VAL A 146 2.78 10.09 -3.74
C VAL A 146 1.94 9.18 -2.85
N ILE A 147 2.58 8.14 -2.33
CA ILE A 147 1.94 7.15 -1.46
C ILE A 147 2.72 6.99 -0.16
N GLU A 148 2.03 6.45 0.84
CA GLU A 148 2.60 5.95 2.08
C GLU A 148 2.33 4.46 2.16
N ILE A 149 3.38 3.67 2.36
CA ILE A 149 3.33 2.23 2.56
C ILE A 149 3.76 1.96 4.00
N GLY A 150 2.81 1.62 4.85
CA GLY A 150 3.02 1.34 6.26
C GLY A 150 3.11 -0.15 6.59
N PRO A 151 3.44 -0.46 7.85
CA PRO A 151 3.26 -1.81 8.39
C PRO A 151 1.81 -2.28 8.17
N PRO A 152 1.57 -3.60 8.21
CA PRO A 152 0.22 -4.12 8.12
C PRO A 152 -0.62 -3.53 9.26
N ASP A 153 -1.92 -3.30 9.00
CA ASP A 153 -2.83 -2.73 9.98
C ASP A 153 -2.71 -3.47 11.32
N SER A 154 -2.14 -2.81 12.32
CA SER A 154 -1.80 -3.40 13.62
C SER A 154 -3.02 -3.66 14.50
N THR A 155 -4.17 -3.14 14.11
CA THR A 155 -5.45 -3.55 14.69
C THR A 155 -5.72 -4.95 14.14
N GLY A 156 -5.55 -5.99 14.97
CA GLY A 156 -5.89 -7.37 14.61
C GLY A 156 -7.23 -7.48 13.88
N ARG A 157 -7.41 -8.49 13.03
CA ARG A 157 -8.59 -8.57 12.15
C ARG A 157 -9.87 -8.42 12.99
N PRO A 158 -10.90 -7.70 12.51
CA PRO A 158 -12.17 -7.62 13.22
C PRO A 158 -12.75 -9.00 13.59
N SER A 159 -12.51 -10.01 12.74
CA SER A 159 -12.88 -11.40 13.01
C SER A 159 -12.16 -11.97 14.23
N ASP A 160 -10.86 -11.67 14.42
CA ASP A 160 -10.06 -12.21 15.51
C ASP A 160 -10.48 -11.57 16.84
N ARG A 161 -10.79 -10.26 16.83
CA ARG A 161 -11.41 -9.58 17.99
C ARG A 161 -12.80 -10.12 18.32
N ALA A 162 -13.63 -10.36 17.31
CA ALA A 162 -14.97 -10.91 17.53
C ALA A 162 -14.90 -12.33 18.10
N ILE A 163 -14.01 -13.18 17.60
CA ILE A 163 -13.76 -14.52 18.13
C ILE A 163 -13.29 -14.44 19.59
N ALA A 164 -12.29 -13.60 19.89
CA ALA A 164 -11.77 -13.44 21.25
C ALA A 164 -12.82 -12.88 22.21
N GLY A 165 -13.61 -11.89 21.78
CA GLY A 165 -14.65 -11.27 22.59
C GLY A 165 -15.87 -12.14 22.85
N LEU A 166 -16.13 -13.15 22.00
CA LEU A 166 -17.24 -14.11 22.16
C LEU A 166 -16.82 -15.43 22.80
N ALA A 167 -15.54 -15.66 23.03
CA ALA A 167 -15.05 -16.85 23.68
C ALA A 167 -15.29 -16.78 25.19
N GLU A 168 -15.79 -17.87 25.77
CA GLU A 168 -15.95 -18.03 27.21
C GLU A 168 -14.97 -19.08 27.71
N ASP A 169 -14.13 -18.73 28.68
CA ASP A 169 -13.06 -19.58 29.21
C ASP A 169 -12.14 -20.18 28.10
N GLY A 170 -11.86 -19.38 27.08
CA GLY A 170 -11.05 -19.79 25.93
C GLY A 170 -11.78 -20.66 24.91
N ILE A 171 -13.09 -20.85 25.05
CA ILE A 171 -13.92 -21.64 24.12
C ILE A 171 -14.82 -20.71 23.30
N TYR A 172 -14.57 -20.67 22.00
CA TYR A 172 -15.44 -20.02 21.02
C TYR A 172 -16.45 -21.02 20.44
N ARG A 173 -17.73 -20.61 20.39
CA ARG A 173 -18.85 -21.41 19.86
C ARG A 173 -19.52 -20.72 18.67
N PRO A 174 -19.42 -21.27 17.43
CA PRO A 174 -20.12 -20.72 16.26
C PRO A 174 -21.63 -20.56 16.45
N SER A 175 -22.30 -21.52 17.10
CA SER A 175 -23.74 -21.46 17.42
C SER A 175 -24.10 -20.21 18.23
N ARG A 176 -23.35 -19.93 19.30
CA ARG A 176 -23.51 -18.73 20.15
C ARG A 176 -23.25 -17.44 19.37
N HIS A 177 -22.23 -17.42 18.51
CA HIS A 177 -21.97 -16.26 17.65
C HIS A 177 -23.12 -16.03 16.67
N LEU A 178 -23.71 -17.09 16.11
CA LEU A 178 -24.87 -16.97 15.22
C LEU A 178 -26.08 -16.38 15.94
N GLU A 179 -26.36 -16.84 17.16
CA GLU A 179 -27.44 -16.31 18.00
C GLU A 179 -27.22 -14.83 18.33
N GLN A 180 -26.01 -14.46 18.74
CA GLN A 180 -25.64 -13.08 19.05
C GLN A 180 -25.74 -12.16 17.83
N ALA A 181 -25.22 -12.61 16.68
CA ALA A 181 -25.28 -11.84 15.43
C ALA A 181 -26.73 -11.61 14.96
N ARG A 182 -27.61 -12.61 15.14
CA ARG A 182 -29.05 -12.49 14.88
C ARG A 182 -29.72 -11.50 15.82
N PHE A 183 -29.34 -11.50 17.10
CA PHE A 183 -29.86 -10.58 18.10
C PHE A 183 -29.43 -9.12 17.84
N ASP A 184 -28.16 -8.89 17.54
CA ASP A 184 -27.61 -7.54 17.32
C ASP A 184 -28.07 -6.89 16.00
N GLY A 185 -28.59 -7.69 15.06
CA GLY A 185 -29.13 -7.21 13.79
C GLY A 185 -28.08 -6.56 12.87
N HIS A 186 -26.78 -6.74 13.15
CA HIS A 186 -25.68 -6.01 12.53
C HIS A 186 -24.85 -6.87 11.56
N VAL A 187 -25.51 -7.43 10.53
CA VAL A 187 -24.84 -8.18 9.45
C VAL A 187 -25.25 -7.60 8.09
N PRO A 188 -24.29 -7.19 7.22
CA PRO A 188 -24.60 -6.73 5.88
C PRO A 188 -25.40 -7.78 5.09
N ASN A 189 -26.51 -7.37 4.47
CA ASN A 189 -27.44 -8.22 3.68
C ASN A 189 -28.21 -9.31 4.43
N GLY A 190 -28.04 -9.47 5.75
CA GLY A 190 -28.78 -10.45 6.55
C GLY A 190 -28.33 -11.91 6.36
N ASP A 191 -27.15 -12.15 5.78
CA ASP A 191 -26.54 -13.49 5.68
C ASP A 191 -25.73 -13.80 6.95
N TYR A 192 -26.45 -14.19 8.01
CA TYR A 192 -25.86 -14.48 9.32
C TYR A 192 -25.02 -15.77 9.33
N GLU A 193 -25.42 -16.77 8.55
CA GLU A 193 -24.71 -18.04 8.46
C GLU A 193 -23.39 -17.87 7.69
N GLY A 194 -23.41 -17.18 6.55
CA GLY A 194 -22.18 -16.85 5.81
C GLY A 194 -21.22 -15.96 6.61
N PHE A 195 -21.75 -15.08 7.47
CA PHE A 195 -20.97 -14.27 8.40
C PHE A 195 -20.23 -15.12 9.45
N VAL A 196 -20.91 -16.06 10.11
CA VAL A 196 -20.28 -16.96 11.09
C VAL A 196 -19.33 -17.95 10.41
N ASP A 197 -19.68 -18.47 9.23
CA ASP A 197 -18.83 -19.36 8.45
C ASP A 197 -17.50 -18.71 8.09
N ALA A 198 -17.46 -17.38 7.89
CA ALA A 198 -16.21 -16.66 7.67
C ALA A 198 -15.28 -16.73 8.90
N HIS A 199 -15.83 -16.68 10.11
CA HIS A 199 -15.09 -16.82 11.36
C HIS A 199 -14.62 -18.27 11.58
N VAL A 200 -15.44 -19.26 11.22
CA VAL A 200 -15.05 -20.68 11.25
C VAL A 200 -13.92 -20.97 10.25
N ARG A 201 -14.01 -20.44 9.02
CA ARG A 201 -12.92 -20.55 8.03
C ARG A 201 -11.62 -19.91 8.54
N ARG A 202 -11.71 -18.78 9.24
CA ARG A 202 -10.56 -18.13 9.89
C ARG A 202 -9.95 -19.02 10.98
N LEU A 203 -10.77 -19.62 11.84
CA LEU A 203 -10.31 -20.56 12.88
C LEU A 203 -9.66 -21.81 12.28
N GLU A 204 -10.19 -22.38 11.19
CA GLU A 204 -9.54 -23.48 10.46
C GLU A 204 -8.18 -23.08 9.86
N ALA A 205 -8.01 -21.82 9.44
CA ALA A 205 -6.72 -21.33 8.98
C ALA A 205 -5.71 -21.23 10.14
N LEU A 206 -6.14 -20.65 11.28
CA LEU A 206 -5.30 -20.52 12.48
C LEU A 206 -5.02 -21.88 13.15
N ARG A 207 -5.89 -22.87 12.98
CA ARG A 207 -5.65 -24.25 13.43
C ARG A 207 -4.53 -24.93 12.66
N ARG A 208 -4.47 -24.74 11.34
CA ARG A 208 -3.33 -25.22 10.53
C ARG A 208 -2.01 -24.57 10.94
N ALA A 209 -2.07 -23.41 11.58
CA ALA A 209 -0.92 -22.70 12.12
C ALA A 209 -0.60 -23.04 13.59
N GLY A 210 -1.37 -23.93 14.23
CA GLY A 210 -1.18 -24.28 15.65
C GLY A 210 -1.55 -23.17 16.64
N ILE A 211 -2.42 -22.23 16.24
CA ILE A 211 -2.84 -21.09 17.07
C ILE A 211 -4.21 -21.32 17.70
N ALA A 212 -5.09 -22.04 17.00
CA ALA A 212 -6.40 -22.45 17.50
C ALA A 212 -6.53 -23.98 17.45
N GLU A 213 -7.37 -24.55 18.30
CA GLU A 213 -7.64 -25.98 18.31
C GLU A 213 -9.13 -26.23 18.12
N ARG A 214 -9.45 -27.22 17.28
CA ARG A 214 -10.84 -27.63 17.05
C ARG A 214 -11.15 -28.80 17.99
N ILE A 215 -12.09 -28.59 18.91
CA ILE A 215 -12.59 -29.66 19.79
C ILE A 215 -13.61 -30.48 19.02
N ASP A 216 -14.63 -29.81 18.45
CA ASP A 216 -15.67 -30.45 17.63
C ASP A 216 -16.20 -29.48 16.54
N ALA A 217 -17.40 -29.70 16.00
CA ALA A 217 -17.97 -28.81 14.98
C ALA A 217 -18.41 -27.43 15.51
N ASP A 218 -18.73 -27.33 16.81
CA ASP A 218 -19.28 -26.15 17.46
C ASP A 218 -18.40 -25.63 18.61
N GLN A 219 -17.22 -26.21 18.82
CA GLN A 219 -16.30 -25.82 19.89
C GLN A 219 -14.87 -25.67 19.39
N TRP A 220 -14.33 -24.48 19.63
CA TRP A 220 -12.97 -24.09 19.30
C TRP A 220 -12.25 -23.58 20.53
N HIS A 221 -11.10 -24.16 20.84
CA HIS A 221 -10.23 -23.66 21.89
C HIS A 221 -9.26 -22.62 21.31
N ILE A 222 -9.19 -21.46 21.95
CA ILE A 222 -8.28 -20.38 21.61
C ILE A 222 -7.44 -20.00 22.85
N PRO A 223 -6.14 -19.70 22.69
CA PRO A 223 -5.28 -19.31 23.80
C PRO A 223 -5.61 -17.90 24.30
N SER A 224 -5.20 -17.57 25.54
CA SER A 224 -5.46 -16.25 26.14
C SER A 224 -4.78 -15.08 25.41
N ASP A 225 -3.72 -15.36 24.64
CA ASP A 225 -3.00 -14.41 23.80
C ASP A 225 -3.38 -14.52 22.30
N PHE A 226 -4.56 -15.09 22.00
CA PHE A 226 -5.03 -15.40 20.65
C PHE A 226 -4.90 -14.23 19.67
N GLU A 227 -5.35 -13.03 20.04
CA GLU A 227 -5.28 -11.86 19.15
C GLU A 227 -3.84 -11.50 18.78
N ALA A 228 -2.91 -11.56 19.74
CA ALA A 228 -1.50 -11.26 19.51
C ALA A 228 -0.84 -12.33 18.64
N ARG A 229 -1.13 -13.62 18.88
CA ARG A 229 -0.62 -14.74 18.08
C ARG A 229 -1.18 -14.75 16.66
N ALA A 230 -2.47 -14.44 16.50
CA ALA A 230 -3.11 -14.32 15.19
C ALA A 230 -2.53 -13.15 14.38
N ALA A 231 -2.31 -12.00 15.03
CA ALA A 231 -1.66 -10.84 14.40
C ALA A 231 -0.20 -11.13 14.01
N ALA A 232 0.57 -11.79 14.87
CA ALA A 232 1.95 -12.20 14.58
C ALA A 232 2.01 -13.23 13.43
N HIS A 233 1.07 -14.17 13.40
CA HIS A 233 0.96 -15.15 12.33
C HIS A 233 0.63 -14.51 10.99
N ASP A 234 -0.31 -13.57 10.97
CA ASP A 234 -0.65 -12.83 9.76
C ASP A 234 0.53 -11.97 9.29
N ALA A 235 1.25 -11.31 10.22
CA ALA A 235 2.42 -10.52 9.90
C ALA A 235 3.52 -11.38 9.23
N GLY A 236 3.72 -12.62 9.67
CA GLY A 236 4.70 -13.55 9.11
C GLY A 236 4.30 -14.23 7.80
N ARG A 237 3.04 -14.10 7.35
CA ARG A 237 2.50 -14.85 6.19
C ARG A 237 1.97 -13.99 5.06
N ASN A 238 2.40 -12.73 4.95
CA ASN A 238 1.85 -11.65 4.11
C ASN A 238 0.90 -10.73 4.88
N GLY A 239 1.42 -10.05 5.92
CA GLY A 239 0.76 -8.86 6.43
C GLY A 239 0.69 -7.86 5.28
N ARG A 240 -0.47 -7.73 4.63
CA ARG A 240 -0.63 -6.83 3.48
C ARG A 240 -0.31 -5.41 3.94
N ALA A 241 0.67 -4.78 3.31
CA ALA A 241 1.08 -3.43 3.65
C ALA A 241 -0.12 -2.49 3.65
N ASN A 242 -0.23 -1.64 4.67
CA ASN A 242 -1.20 -0.56 4.62
C ASN A 242 -0.72 0.45 3.58
N ILE A 243 -1.55 0.75 2.57
CA ILE A 243 -1.20 1.70 1.53
C ILE A 243 -2.19 2.84 1.56
N ARG A 244 -1.66 4.06 1.67
CA ARG A 244 -2.43 5.30 1.65
C ARG A 244 -1.94 6.16 0.50
N ILE A 245 -2.85 6.52 -0.40
CA ILE A 245 -2.55 7.47 -1.48
C ILE A 245 -2.60 8.88 -0.89
N LEU A 246 -1.45 9.54 -0.82
CA LEU A 246 -1.33 10.90 -0.28
C LEU A 246 -1.63 11.95 -1.36
N SER A 247 -1.25 11.66 -2.60
CA SER A 247 -1.53 12.46 -3.78
C SER A 247 -1.54 11.57 -5.03
N THR A 248 -2.55 11.73 -5.88
CA THR A 248 -2.56 11.10 -7.22
C THR A 248 -1.77 11.91 -8.25
N PHE A 249 -1.29 13.11 -7.88
CA PHE A 249 -0.58 14.03 -8.76
C PHE A 249 0.92 13.99 -8.48
N ASP A 250 1.71 14.16 -9.54
CA ASP A 250 3.16 14.40 -9.45
C ASP A 250 3.48 15.74 -8.77
N LEU A 251 4.77 15.97 -8.48
CA LEU A 251 5.22 17.18 -7.78
C LEU A 251 4.96 18.45 -8.60
N GLU A 252 5.20 18.45 -9.90
CA GLU A 252 5.03 19.66 -10.74
C GLU A 252 3.58 20.13 -10.76
N ARG A 253 2.64 19.19 -10.92
CA ARG A 253 1.20 19.49 -10.84
C ARG A 253 0.80 19.98 -9.46
N GLN A 254 1.43 19.50 -8.40
CA GLN A 254 1.18 19.99 -7.05
C GLN A 254 1.74 21.40 -6.83
N ILE A 255 2.92 21.72 -7.36
CA ILE A 255 3.56 23.04 -7.21
C ILE A 255 2.63 24.16 -7.72
N GLY A 256 2.04 23.97 -8.90
CA GLY A 256 1.17 24.97 -9.54
C GLY A 256 -0.33 24.82 -9.27
N SER A 257 -0.75 23.94 -8.36
CA SER A 257 -2.18 23.68 -8.13
C SER A 257 -2.87 24.79 -7.33
N ASP A 258 -4.02 25.28 -7.78
CA ASP A 258 -4.84 26.20 -6.98
C ASP A 258 -5.55 25.52 -5.78
N GLY A 259 -5.52 24.19 -5.73
CA GLY A 259 -6.13 23.38 -4.67
C GLY A 259 -5.16 22.96 -3.58
N ALA A 260 -5.69 22.34 -2.52
CA ALA A 260 -4.85 21.80 -1.47
C ALA A 260 -4.10 20.57 -1.98
N THR A 261 -2.83 20.43 -1.65
CA THR A 261 -1.96 19.35 -2.13
C THR A 261 -1.30 18.62 -0.96
N TRP A 262 -0.55 17.55 -1.25
CA TRP A 262 0.26 16.91 -0.23
C TRP A 262 1.43 17.81 0.22
N LEU A 263 2.00 18.62 -0.69
CA LEU A 263 3.00 19.64 -0.34
C LEU A 263 2.48 20.62 0.70
N ASP A 264 1.24 21.08 0.59
CA ASP A 264 0.67 22.06 1.54
C ASP A 264 0.54 21.47 2.94
N ARG A 265 0.15 20.18 3.05
CA ARG A 265 0.09 19.46 4.32
C ARG A 265 1.47 19.32 4.95
N ARG A 266 2.51 19.10 4.14
CA ARG A 266 3.90 19.08 4.63
C ARG A 266 4.40 20.47 5.04
N LEU A 267 4.06 21.52 4.31
CA LEU A 267 4.48 22.90 4.60
C LEU A 267 3.94 23.42 5.94
N VAL A 268 2.74 22.97 6.34
CA VAL A 268 2.13 23.34 7.63
C VAL A 268 2.40 22.32 8.75
N SER A 269 3.01 21.18 8.42
CA SER A 269 3.44 20.18 9.41
C SER A 269 4.69 20.67 10.15
N THR A 270 4.80 20.32 11.43
CA THR A 270 5.97 20.66 12.26
C THR A 270 7.16 19.74 12.04
N ASP A 271 6.96 18.55 11.45
CA ASP A 271 8.03 17.58 11.21
C ASP A 271 8.31 17.44 9.71
N THR A 272 9.54 17.80 9.32
CA THR A 272 10.12 17.63 7.97
C THR A 272 11.49 16.94 8.04
N SER A 273 11.82 16.34 9.20
CA SER A 273 13.11 15.69 9.44
C SER A 273 13.29 14.39 8.67
N ASP A 274 12.23 13.87 8.07
CA ASP A 274 12.19 12.66 7.23
C ASP A 274 12.75 12.87 5.82
N LEU A 275 12.92 14.12 5.37
CA LEU A 275 13.40 14.42 4.03
C LEU A 275 14.92 14.25 3.91
N SER A 276 15.34 13.26 3.13
CA SER A 276 16.73 13.10 2.74
C SER A 276 17.26 14.33 1.96
N PRO A 277 18.54 14.70 2.12
CA PRO A 277 19.17 15.73 1.28
C PRO A 277 19.47 15.22 -0.15
N ALA A 278 19.21 13.95 -0.43
CA ALA A 278 19.41 13.33 -1.73
C ALA A 278 18.10 12.71 -2.27
N GLY A 279 18.13 12.35 -3.55
CA GLY A 279 17.04 11.62 -4.21
C GLY A 279 15.70 12.36 -4.21
N PHE A 280 14.60 11.61 -4.08
CA PHE A 280 13.26 12.20 -4.03
C PHE A 280 13.06 13.12 -2.82
N GLY A 281 13.72 12.88 -1.68
CA GLY A 281 13.70 13.80 -0.53
C GLY A 281 14.17 15.21 -0.87
N ALA A 282 15.24 15.33 -1.68
CA ALA A 282 15.73 16.62 -2.18
C ALA A 282 14.73 17.29 -3.14
N GLN A 283 14.16 16.52 -4.07
CA GLN A 283 13.15 17.00 -5.02
C GLN A 283 11.90 17.53 -4.31
N VAL A 284 11.46 16.86 -3.25
CA VAL A 284 10.33 17.31 -2.43
C VAL A 284 10.66 18.61 -1.71
N ARG A 285 11.87 18.76 -1.16
CA ARG A 285 12.30 20.00 -0.52
C ARG A 285 12.28 21.18 -1.49
N GLU A 286 12.81 21.00 -2.70
CA GLU A 286 12.76 21.99 -3.77
C GLU A 286 11.32 22.30 -4.21
N ALA A 287 10.48 21.28 -4.36
CA ALA A 287 9.07 21.45 -4.66
C ALA A 287 8.33 22.24 -3.56
N MET A 288 8.66 22.01 -2.29
CA MET A 288 8.15 22.77 -1.16
C MET A 288 8.61 24.24 -1.20
N ASP A 289 9.84 24.51 -1.64
CA ASP A 289 10.35 25.87 -1.85
C ASP A 289 9.55 26.59 -2.95
N ARG A 290 9.41 25.97 -4.12
CA ARG A 290 8.63 26.51 -5.24
C ARG A 290 7.15 26.66 -4.91
N ARG A 291 6.56 25.73 -4.16
CA ARG A 291 5.17 25.80 -3.69
C ARG A 291 4.97 26.96 -2.71
N ARG A 292 5.98 27.27 -1.87
CA ARG A 292 5.96 28.45 -1.01
C ARG A 292 5.91 29.74 -1.81
N ASP A 293 6.73 29.83 -2.85
CA ASP A 293 6.76 31.00 -3.73
C ASP A 293 5.41 31.19 -4.42
N HIS A 294 4.84 30.10 -4.95
CA HIS A 294 3.49 30.11 -5.51
C HIS A 294 2.43 30.62 -4.52
N HIS A 295 2.46 30.19 -3.25
CA HIS A 295 1.53 30.71 -2.24
C HIS A 295 1.73 32.19 -1.94
N VAL A 296 2.97 32.68 -1.97
CA VAL A 296 3.25 34.12 -1.82
C VAL A 296 2.65 34.89 -2.99
N ASP A 297 2.85 34.41 -4.22
CA ASP A 297 2.32 35.05 -5.43
C ASP A 297 0.77 35.07 -5.47
N GLN A 298 0.12 34.01 -4.97
CA GLN A 298 -1.34 33.91 -4.86
C GLN A 298 -1.91 34.65 -3.62
N GLY A 299 -1.06 35.25 -2.78
CA GLY A 299 -1.49 35.93 -1.54
C GLY A 299 -2.03 34.98 -0.46
N ASP A 300 -1.69 33.69 -0.56
CA ASP A 300 -2.01 32.64 0.41
C ASP A 300 -0.88 32.46 1.46
N ALA A 301 0.29 33.10 1.24
CA ALA A 301 1.37 33.23 2.20
C ALA A 301 2.07 34.60 2.13
N ALA A 302 2.82 34.96 3.16
CA ALA A 302 3.66 36.15 3.19
C ALA A 302 5.04 35.86 3.80
N ARG A 303 6.09 36.44 3.23
CA ARG A 303 7.43 36.39 3.81
C ARG A 303 7.53 37.36 4.98
N GLN A 304 7.95 36.86 6.15
CA GLN A 304 8.22 37.67 7.33
C GLN A 304 9.63 38.28 7.26
N PRO A 305 9.89 39.37 7.99
CA PRO A 305 11.21 40.01 8.01
C PRO A 305 12.36 39.11 8.50
N ASP A 306 12.04 38.08 9.28
CA ASP A 306 13.00 37.10 9.82
C ASP A 306 13.23 35.90 8.88
N GLY A 307 12.67 35.93 7.67
CA GLY A 307 12.80 34.88 6.67
C GLY A 307 11.78 33.74 6.81
N ARG A 308 10.94 33.72 7.85
CA ARG A 308 9.87 32.72 7.98
C ARG A 308 8.72 33.01 7.02
N ILE A 309 7.97 31.96 6.68
CA ILE A 309 6.76 32.10 5.88
C ILE A 309 5.54 32.05 6.79
N ALA A 310 4.69 33.07 6.70
CA ALA A 310 3.39 33.11 7.35
C ALA A 310 2.32 32.69 6.35
N TYR A 311 1.75 31.51 6.54
CA TYR A 311 0.62 31.06 5.73
C TYR A 311 -0.69 31.69 6.21
N ARG A 312 -1.64 31.83 5.28
CA ARG A 312 -3.01 32.20 5.61
C ARG A 312 -3.59 31.22 6.64
N ARG A 313 -4.39 31.75 7.58
CA ARG A 313 -5.19 30.92 8.49
C ARG A 313 -6.12 30.01 7.68
N ASN A 314 -6.19 28.74 8.06
CA ASN A 314 -7.00 27.73 7.37
C ASN A 314 -6.60 27.50 5.90
N LEU A 315 -5.32 27.70 5.54
CA LEU A 315 -4.78 27.52 4.18
C LEU A 315 -5.37 26.30 3.46
N ILE A 316 -5.28 25.11 4.07
CA ILE A 316 -5.74 23.85 3.48
C ILE A 316 -7.24 23.87 3.14
N ALA A 317 -8.07 24.41 4.03
CA ALA A 317 -9.51 24.51 3.79
C ALA A 317 -9.80 25.53 2.68
N THR A 318 -9.15 26.69 2.71
CA THR A 318 -9.35 27.73 1.69
C THR A 318 -8.94 27.27 0.28
N LEU A 319 -7.80 26.60 0.13
CA LEU A 319 -7.35 26.07 -1.17
C LEU A 319 -8.34 25.00 -1.67
N ARG A 320 -8.79 24.11 -0.78
CA ARG A 320 -9.78 23.09 -1.13
C ARG A 320 -11.11 23.68 -1.57
N GLU A 321 -11.65 24.65 -0.84
CA GLU A 321 -12.91 25.32 -1.19
C GLU A 321 -12.82 25.98 -2.56
N ARG A 322 -11.71 26.70 -2.84
CA ARG A 322 -11.45 27.33 -4.15
C ARG A 322 -11.40 26.29 -5.27
N GLU A 323 -10.72 25.18 -5.06
CA GLU A 323 -10.64 24.09 -6.05
C GLU A 323 -11.99 23.42 -6.29
N VAL A 324 -12.73 23.11 -5.23
CA VAL A 324 -14.05 22.47 -5.33
C VAL A 324 -15.05 23.39 -6.03
N ALA A 325 -15.02 24.69 -5.74
CA ALA A 325 -15.86 25.67 -6.43
C ALA A 325 -15.59 25.68 -7.94
N ARG A 326 -14.32 25.84 -8.34
CA ARG A 326 -13.90 25.83 -9.75
C ARG A 326 -14.26 24.51 -10.44
N ALA A 327 -13.91 23.38 -9.85
CA ALA A 327 -14.20 22.06 -10.42
C ALA A 327 -15.72 21.80 -10.53
N GLY A 328 -16.49 22.28 -9.56
CA GLY A 328 -17.94 22.23 -9.57
C GLY A 328 -18.54 23.04 -10.72
N GLU A 329 -18.07 24.27 -10.95
CA GLU A 329 -18.50 25.10 -12.09
C GLU A 329 -18.16 24.45 -13.45
N GLU A 330 -16.94 23.91 -13.59
CA GLU A 330 -16.53 23.18 -14.80
C GLU A 330 -17.40 21.93 -15.06
N LEU A 331 -17.74 21.19 -14.01
CA LEU A 331 -18.62 20.02 -14.09
C LEU A 331 -20.06 20.42 -14.38
N ALA A 332 -20.54 21.54 -13.83
CA ALA A 332 -21.87 22.05 -14.10
C ALA A 332 -22.06 22.39 -15.58
N ALA A 333 -21.06 23.04 -16.20
CA ALA A 333 -21.06 23.32 -17.62
C ALA A 333 -21.10 22.02 -18.46
N LYS A 334 -20.34 20.99 -18.07
CA LYS A 334 -20.30 19.70 -18.77
C LYS A 334 -21.58 18.89 -18.62
N LYS A 335 -22.18 18.88 -17.42
CA LYS A 335 -23.38 18.10 -17.10
C LYS A 335 -24.69 18.80 -17.46
N SER A 336 -24.65 20.11 -17.74
CA SER A 336 -25.86 20.94 -17.82
C SER A 336 -26.73 20.84 -16.56
N LEU A 337 -26.09 20.69 -15.40
CA LEU A 337 -26.74 20.57 -14.09
C LEU A 337 -26.08 21.58 -13.14
N PRO A 338 -26.83 22.44 -12.44
CA PRO A 338 -26.25 23.41 -11.51
C PRO A 338 -25.40 22.77 -10.42
N PHE A 339 -24.24 23.39 -10.12
CA PHE A 339 -23.41 23.01 -8.99
C PHE A 339 -23.77 23.84 -7.75
N ARG A 340 -23.86 23.18 -6.60
CA ARG A 340 -23.96 23.82 -5.29
C ARG A 340 -22.90 23.30 -4.34
N MET A 341 -22.15 24.22 -3.74
CA MET A 341 -21.17 23.91 -2.71
C MET A 341 -21.87 23.54 -1.39
N ALA A 342 -21.43 22.45 -0.76
CA ALA A 342 -21.90 22.09 0.58
C ALA A 342 -21.15 22.90 1.64
N ALA A 343 -21.90 23.38 2.64
CA ALA A 343 -21.31 23.98 3.84
C ALA A 343 -20.82 22.90 4.82
N ASP A 344 -19.88 23.29 5.69
CA ASP A 344 -19.48 22.43 6.81
C ASP A 344 -20.67 22.22 7.76
N GLY A 345 -20.84 20.98 8.25
CA GLY A 345 -21.99 20.56 9.05
C GLY A 345 -23.27 20.30 8.25
N GLU A 346 -23.28 20.56 6.93
CA GLU A 346 -24.46 20.35 6.09
C GLU A 346 -24.74 18.86 5.86
N THR A 347 -26.02 18.48 5.88
CA THR A 347 -26.46 17.15 5.45
C THR A 347 -26.72 17.15 3.95
N VAL A 348 -26.01 16.30 3.23
CA VAL A 348 -26.14 16.12 1.79
C VAL A 348 -26.85 14.80 1.52
N THR A 349 -27.88 14.86 0.67
CA THR A 349 -28.65 13.71 0.20
C THR A 349 -28.77 13.75 -1.32
N GLY A 350 -28.75 12.59 -1.96
CA GLY A 350 -28.96 12.45 -3.41
C GLY A 350 -28.37 11.17 -3.97
N ALA A 351 -28.45 10.99 -5.27
CA ALA A 351 -27.87 9.83 -5.96
C ALA A 351 -26.34 10.00 -6.10
N PHE A 352 -25.58 9.00 -5.70
CA PHE A 352 -24.13 8.97 -5.97
C PHE A 352 -23.88 8.56 -7.42
N THR A 353 -23.47 9.49 -8.29
CA THR A 353 -23.39 9.25 -9.74
C THR A 353 -21.97 9.06 -10.27
N GLY A 354 -20.95 9.34 -9.44
CA GLY A 354 -19.55 9.14 -9.82
C GLY A 354 -18.61 9.94 -8.95
N THR A 355 -17.34 9.99 -9.34
CA THR A 355 -16.29 10.67 -8.57
C THR A 355 -15.51 11.67 -9.41
N ALA A 356 -14.99 12.72 -8.77
CA ALA A 356 -14.05 13.67 -9.33
C ALA A 356 -12.71 13.57 -8.59
N GLN A 357 -11.61 13.43 -9.33
CA GLN A 357 -10.26 13.44 -8.77
C GLN A 357 -9.70 14.87 -8.80
N LEU A 358 -9.50 15.45 -7.61
CA LEU A 358 -8.94 16.79 -7.41
C LEU A 358 -7.58 16.70 -6.71
N SER A 359 -6.80 17.78 -6.69
CA SER A 359 -5.54 17.83 -5.93
C SER A 359 -5.81 17.64 -4.44
N SER A 360 -6.95 18.17 -3.96
CA SER A 360 -7.39 18.09 -2.56
C SER A 360 -7.80 16.68 -2.14
N GLY A 361 -8.01 15.77 -3.10
CA GLY A 361 -8.43 14.39 -2.89
C GLY A 361 -9.55 13.96 -3.85
N LYS A 362 -10.11 12.77 -3.60
CA LYS A 362 -11.25 12.23 -4.34
C LYS A 362 -12.57 12.75 -3.76
N PHE A 363 -13.46 13.20 -4.62
CA PHE A 363 -14.79 13.70 -4.26
C PHE A 363 -15.88 12.86 -4.90
N ALA A 364 -16.96 12.63 -4.17
CA ALA A 364 -18.19 12.01 -4.66
C ALA A 364 -19.09 13.10 -5.27
N ILE A 365 -19.71 12.77 -6.40
CA ILE A 365 -20.71 13.58 -7.07
C ILE A 365 -22.06 13.06 -6.58
N VAL A 366 -22.77 13.90 -5.83
CA VAL A 366 -24.11 13.60 -5.30
C VAL A 366 -25.11 14.48 -6.03
N GLU A 367 -25.97 13.86 -6.85
CA GLU A 367 -26.94 14.54 -7.69
C GLU A 367 -28.35 14.50 -7.07
N LYS A 368 -29.03 15.63 -7.13
CA LYS A 368 -30.47 15.78 -6.88
C LYS A 368 -31.16 16.13 -8.20
N SER A 369 -32.48 16.30 -8.18
CA SER A 369 -33.28 16.57 -9.38
C SER A 369 -32.88 17.83 -10.17
N HIS A 370 -32.25 18.83 -9.54
CA HIS A 370 -31.94 20.12 -10.19
C HIS A 370 -30.55 20.69 -9.83
N GLU A 371 -29.75 19.94 -9.08
CA GLU A 371 -28.41 20.38 -8.67
C GLU A 371 -27.54 19.17 -8.36
N PHE A 372 -26.23 19.39 -8.30
CA PHE A 372 -25.32 18.42 -7.71
C PHE A 372 -24.32 19.10 -6.78
N THR A 373 -23.75 18.28 -5.90
CA THR A 373 -22.75 18.70 -4.92
C THR A 373 -21.55 17.77 -5.00
N LEU A 374 -20.36 18.35 -4.78
CA LEU A 374 -19.12 17.60 -4.59
C LEU A 374 -18.84 17.50 -3.10
N VAL A 375 -18.73 16.27 -2.59
CA VAL A 375 -18.39 16.02 -1.18
C VAL A 375 -17.22 15.05 -1.07
N PRO A 376 -16.35 15.14 -0.03
CA PRO A 376 -15.24 14.21 0.13
C PRO A 376 -15.69 12.73 0.05
N TRP A 377 -15.04 11.96 -0.83
CA TRP A 377 -15.38 10.55 -1.03
C TRP A 377 -14.81 9.67 0.09
N ARG A 378 -15.51 8.55 0.38
CA ARG A 378 -15.00 7.47 1.25
C ARG A 378 -15.35 6.12 0.63
N PRO A 379 -14.51 5.08 0.81
CA PRO A 379 -14.75 3.75 0.23
C PRO A 379 -16.10 3.11 0.60
N VAL A 380 -16.69 3.52 1.74
CA VAL A 380 -17.96 2.99 2.24
C VAL A 380 -19.13 3.17 1.26
N ILE A 381 -19.07 4.14 0.33
CA ILE A 381 -20.11 4.40 -0.66
C ILE A 381 -19.84 3.75 -2.04
N ASP A 382 -18.74 3.03 -2.23
CA ASP A 382 -18.39 2.48 -3.56
C ASP A 382 -19.47 1.57 -4.15
N ARG A 383 -20.11 0.76 -3.29
CA ARG A 383 -21.20 -0.13 -3.68
C ARG A 383 -22.55 0.58 -3.88
N GLN A 384 -22.59 1.90 -3.67
CA GLN A 384 -23.80 2.73 -3.80
C GLN A 384 -23.83 3.54 -5.09
N LEU A 385 -22.94 3.26 -6.05
CA LEU A 385 -22.99 3.94 -7.35
C LEU A 385 -24.38 3.75 -7.99
N GLY A 386 -25.00 4.86 -8.37
CA GLY A 386 -26.36 4.94 -8.90
C GLY A 386 -27.48 4.88 -7.84
N ARG A 387 -27.15 4.82 -6.54
CA ARG A 387 -28.13 4.75 -5.44
C ARG A 387 -28.15 6.03 -4.61
N GLU A 388 -29.26 6.23 -3.88
CA GLU A 388 -29.34 7.32 -2.91
C GLU A 388 -28.38 7.11 -1.74
N VAL A 389 -27.68 8.19 -1.39
CA VAL A 389 -26.78 8.28 -0.24
C VAL A 389 -27.13 9.50 0.59
N MET A 390 -26.84 9.43 1.89
CA MET A 390 -26.99 10.54 2.84
C MET A 390 -25.73 10.64 3.68
N GLY A 391 -25.22 11.85 3.89
CA GLY A 391 -24.06 12.07 4.74
C GLY A 391 -23.95 13.50 5.24
N VAL A 392 -23.21 13.68 6.33
CA VAL A 392 -22.94 15.00 6.91
C VAL A 392 -21.49 15.39 6.59
N VAL A 393 -21.30 16.58 6.01
CA VAL A 393 -19.97 17.14 5.72
C VAL A 393 -19.35 17.65 7.02
N GLN A 394 -18.11 17.26 7.31
CA GLN A 394 -17.41 17.64 8.54
C GLN A 394 -15.91 17.86 8.30
N GLY A 395 -15.44 19.10 8.46
CA GLY A 395 -14.02 19.44 8.50
C GLY A 395 -13.24 18.94 7.28
N GLY A 396 -13.89 18.88 6.11
CA GLY A 396 -13.27 18.34 4.91
C GLY A 396 -13.27 16.80 4.79
N SER A 397 -14.16 16.14 5.53
CA SER A 397 -14.53 14.73 5.42
C SER A 397 -16.05 14.60 5.33
N VAL A 398 -16.56 13.37 5.17
CA VAL A 398 -18.01 13.07 5.22
C VAL A 398 -18.26 11.87 6.13
N SER A 399 -19.27 11.98 6.98
CA SER A 399 -19.85 10.85 7.70
C SER A 399 -21.08 10.35 6.95
N TRP A 400 -20.96 9.18 6.30
CA TRP A 400 -22.04 8.58 5.53
C TRP A 400 -22.98 7.76 6.43
N GLN A 401 -24.29 7.96 6.27
CA GLN A 401 -25.33 7.20 6.94
C GLN A 401 -25.92 6.19 5.94
N LEU A 402 -25.51 4.93 6.07
CA LEU A 402 -25.99 3.83 5.22
C LEU A 402 -27.04 3.03 6.01
N GLY A 403 -28.33 3.34 5.84
CA GLY A 403 -29.41 2.68 6.56
C GLY A 403 -30.79 2.97 5.98
N ARG A 404 -31.55 1.90 5.74
CA ARG A 404 -32.92 1.82 5.19
C ARG A 404 -33.76 3.10 5.37
N GLN A 405 -34.25 3.64 4.25
CA GLN A 405 -35.55 4.32 4.26
C GLN A 405 -36.57 3.35 4.88
N ARG A 406 -36.97 3.64 6.12
CA ARG A 406 -38.24 3.15 6.64
C ARG A 406 -39.31 3.76 5.75
N GLY A 407 -39.91 2.93 4.89
CA GLY A 407 -41.19 3.26 4.30
C GLY A 407 -42.15 3.58 5.45
N LEU A 408 -42.62 4.82 5.50
CA LEU A 408 -43.81 5.17 6.26
C LEU A 408 -44.96 4.38 5.64
N GLY A 409 -45.29 3.25 6.27
CA GLY A 409 -46.55 2.56 6.02
C GLY A 409 -47.66 3.42 6.62
N ILE A 410 -48.52 3.93 5.74
CA ILE A 410 -49.84 4.45 6.11
C ILE A 410 -50.72 3.26 6.52
#